data_AF-A0A7K9RAY2-F1
#
_entry.id   AF-A0A7K9RAY2-F1
#
_cell.length_a   1.000
_cell.length_b   1.000
_cell.length_c   1.000
_cell.angle_alpha   90.00
_cell.angle_beta   90.00
_cell.angle_gamma   90.00
#
_symmetry.space_group_name_H-M   'P 1'
#
loop_
_entity.id
_entity.type
_entity.pdbx_description
1 polymer ?
#
loop_
_entity_poly.entity_id
_entity_poly.type
_entity_poly.pdbx_seq_one_letter_code
_entity_poly.pdbx_strand_id
1 'polypeptide(L)'
;DSSTYATFLFNAFDTDHDGSVSFEDFVSGLSTILRGTIDDRLNWAFNLYDLNKDGCITKEEMLDIMKSIYDMMGKYTYPAMREEAPREHVENFFQKMDRNKDGVVTIEEFLESCQKDENIMRSMQLFDSVI
;
A
#
# COMPACT_ATOMS: atom_id res chain seq x y z
N ASP A 1 11.83 12.16 -1.87
CA ASP A 1 12.48 12.08 -0.54
C ASP A 1 12.01 10.78 0.10
N SER A 2 12.91 9.88 0.52
CA SER A 2 12.54 8.54 1.01
C SER A 2 12.00 8.54 2.45
N SER A 3 12.07 9.67 3.16
CA SER A 3 11.72 9.74 4.57
C SER A 3 10.23 9.52 4.80
N THR A 4 9.36 10.00 3.89
CA THR A 4 7.90 9.86 4.01
C THR A 4 7.46 8.39 3.92
N TYR A 5 8.00 7.64 2.96
CA TYR A 5 7.71 6.21 2.84
C TYR A 5 8.25 5.41 4.04
N ALA A 6 9.43 5.76 4.55
CA ALA A 6 9.97 5.14 5.75
C ALA A 6 9.07 5.38 6.98
N THR A 7 8.46 6.57 7.12
CA THR A 7 7.49 6.85 8.18
C THR A 7 6.23 5.99 8.05
N PHE A 8 5.71 5.80 6.84
CA PHE A 8 4.54 4.95 6.61
C PHE A 8 4.84 3.47 6.89
N LEU A 9 6.00 2.98 6.45
CA LEU A 9 6.46 1.64 6.80
C LEU A 9 6.61 1.50 8.30
N PHE A 10 7.24 2.46 8.97
CA PHE A 10 7.42 2.43 10.42
C PHE A 10 6.09 2.29 11.15
N ASN A 11 5.08 3.09 10.79
CA ASN A 11 3.75 3.00 11.37
C ASN A 11 3.01 1.70 11.02
N ALA A 12 3.34 1.05 9.89
CA ALA A 12 2.77 -0.24 9.52
C ALA A 12 3.42 -1.41 10.27
N PHE A 13 4.68 -1.26 10.69
CA PHE A 13 5.36 -2.21 11.57
C PHE A 13 5.00 -1.99 13.05
N ASP A 14 4.80 -0.75 13.49
CA ASP A 14 4.41 -0.40 14.86
C ASP A 14 2.94 -0.80 15.15
N THR A 15 2.76 -2.07 15.52
CA THR A 15 1.43 -2.67 15.74
C THR A 15 0.77 -2.27 17.05
N ASP A 16 1.54 -1.89 18.07
CA ASP A 16 1.02 -1.43 19.36
C ASP A 16 0.89 0.10 19.46
N HIS A 17 1.34 0.82 18.43
CA HIS A 17 1.27 2.26 18.29
C HIS A 17 1.96 3.01 19.43
N ASP A 18 3.02 2.42 19.99
CA ASP A 18 3.80 3.03 21.07
C ASP A 18 4.84 4.06 20.55
N GLY A 19 4.94 4.21 19.22
CA GLY A 19 5.89 5.10 18.55
C GLY A 19 7.27 4.48 18.38
N SER A 20 7.42 3.18 18.65
CA SER A 20 8.63 2.40 18.51
C SER A 20 8.34 1.04 17.88
N VAL A 21 9.24 0.56 17.01
CA VAL A 21 9.10 -0.80 16.45
C VAL A 21 9.94 -1.73 17.33
N SER A 22 9.27 -2.58 18.12
CA SER A 22 9.94 -3.58 18.93
C SER A 22 10.47 -4.73 18.06
N PHE A 23 11.33 -5.59 18.63
CA PHE A 23 11.79 -6.78 17.92
C PHE A 23 10.63 -7.74 17.59
N GLU A 24 9.60 -7.77 18.43
CA GLU A 24 8.41 -8.61 18.21
C GLU A 24 7.60 -8.09 17.01
N ASP A 25 7.35 -6.79 16.96
CA ASP A 25 6.69 -6.11 15.84
C ASP A 25 7.43 -6.35 14.51
N PHE A 26 8.76 -6.19 14.54
CA PHE A 26 9.60 -6.39 13.37
C PHE A 26 9.58 -7.84 12.87
N VAL A 27 9.71 -8.83 13.77
CA VAL A 27 9.68 -10.25 13.40
C VAL A 27 8.28 -10.67 12.95
N SER A 28 7.22 -10.15 13.58
CA SER A 28 5.84 -10.42 13.21
C SER A 28 5.52 -9.90 11.81
N GLY A 29 5.87 -8.64 11.53
CA GLY A 29 5.72 -8.03 10.21
C GLY A 29 6.48 -8.79 9.13
N LEU A 30 7.77 -9.10 9.36
CA LEU A 30 8.57 -9.87 8.40
C LEU A 30 8.05 -11.30 8.19
N SER A 31 7.57 -11.97 9.25
CA SER A 31 6.98 -13.31 9.12
C SER A 31 5.76 -13.27 8.20
N THR A 32 4.93 -12.22 8.32
CA THR A 32 3.74 -12.00 7.51
C THR A 32 4.11 -11.72 6.05
N ILE A 33 5.04 -10.81 5.81
CA ILE A 33 5.48 -10.43 4.46
C ILE A 33 6.19 -11.59 3.75
N LEU A 34 7.11 -12.27 4.44
CA LEU A 34 7.97 -13.30 3.81
C LEU A 34 7.33 -14.68 3.74
N ARG A 35 6.56 -15.07 4.75
CA ARG A 35 6.03 -16.44 4.92
C ARG A 35 4.51 -16.51 5.06
N GLY A 36 3.83 -15.37 5.17
CA GLY A 36 2.37 -15.31 5.21
C GLY A 36 1.74 -15.74 3.89
N THR A 37 0.46 -16.11 3.98
CA THR A 37 -0.38 -16.40 2.82
C THR A 37 -0.60 -15.15 1.98
N ILE A 38 -1.18 -15.31 0.79
CA ILE A 38 -1.51 -14.17 -0.07
C ILE A 38 -2.46 -13.21 0.67
N ASP A 39 -3.48 -13.74 1.34
CA ASP A 39 -4.41 -12.94 2.14
C ASP A 39 -3.73 -12.20 3.30
N ASP A 40 -2.77 -12.83 3.99
CA ASP A 40 -2.01 -12.17 5.06
C ASP A 40 -1.20 -10.98 4.53
N ARG A 41 -0.54 -11.16 3.38
CA ARG A 41 0.23 -10.09 2.72
C ARG A 41 -0.67 -8.98 2.20
N LEU A 42 -1.84 -9.32 1.67
CA LEU A 42 -2.82 -8.32 1.21
C LEU A 42 -3.41 -7.54 2.39
N ASN A 43 -3.68 -8.18 3.52
CA ASN A 43 -4.10 -7.49 4.75
C ASN A 43 -3.00 -6.55 5.26
N TRP A 44 -1.75 -7.00 5.22
CA TRP A 44 -0.61 -6.16 5.60
C TRP A 44 -0.46 -4.96 4.65
N ALA A 45 -0.58 -5.18 3.34
CA ALA A 45 -0.57 -4.12 2.34
C ALA A 45 -1.74 -3.15 2.55
N PHE A 46 -2.96 -3.64 2.80
CA PHE A 46 -4.10 -2.80 3.12
C PHE A 46 -3.80 -1.89 4.32
N ASN A 47 -3.22 -2.46 5.38
CA ASN A 47 -2.81 -1.71 6.56
C ASN A 47 -1.71 -0.67 6.24
N LEU A 48 -0.83 -0.92 5.28
CA LEU A 48 0.13 0.08 4.82
C LEU A 48 -0.54 1.23 4.06
N TYR A 49 -1.59 0.95 3.27
CA TYR A 49 -2.34 1.96 2.52
C TYR A 49 -3.30 2.78 3.40
N ASP A 50 -3.89 2.17 4.41
CA ASP A 50 -4.73 2.81 5.42
C ASP A 50 -3.87 3.55 6.45
N LEU A 51 -3.66 4.85 6.20
CA LEU A 51 -2.79 5.70 6.99
C LEU A 51 -3.43 6.09 8.33
N ASN A 52 -4.76 6.27 8.34
CA ASN A 52 -5.50 6.75 9.51
C ASN A 52 -6.07 5.61 10.37
N LYS A 53 -6.01 4.35 9.90
CA LYS A 53 -6.52 3.13 10.54
C LYS A 53 -8.03 3.10 10.77
N ASP A 54 -8.79 3.76 9.90
CA ASP A 54 -10.26 3.75 9.96
C ASP A 54 -10.89 2.53 9.27
N GLY A 55 -10.06 1.66 8.66
CA GLY A 55 -10.48 0.45 7.96
C GLY A 55 -10.96 0.71 6.53
N CYS A 56 -10.76 1.93 6.01
CA CYS A 56 -11.15 2.36 4.68
C CYS A 56 -10.00 3.13 4.01
N ILE A 57 -9.63 2.76 2.79
CA ILE A 57 -8.60 3.51 2.06
C ILE A 57 -9.29 4.62 1.26
N THR A 58 -8.97 5.86 1.58
CA THR A 58 -9.40 7.00 0.78
C THR A 58 -8.48 7.23 -0.41
N LYS A 59 -8.99 7.94 -1.41
CA LYS A 59 -8.20 8.33 -2.60
C LYS A 59 -7.00 9.22 -2.23
N GLU A 60 -7.13 10.02 -1.18
CA GLU A 60 -6.06 10.89 -0.68
C GLU A 60 -4.93 10.07 -0.08
N GLU A 61 -5.25 9.07 0.75
CA GLU A 61 -4.25 8.18 1.36
C GLU A 61 -3.53 7.33 0.32
N MET A 62 -4.27 6.76 -0.64
CA MET A 62 -3.66 6.04 -1.75
C MET A 62 -2.72 6.92 -2.57
N LEU A 63 -3.08 8.19 -2.77
CA LEU A 63 -2.23 9.16 -3.48
C LEU A 63 -0.96 9.50 -2.69
N ASP A 64 -1.04 9.64 -1.37
CA ASP A 64 0.11 9.98 -0.53
C ASP A 64 1.11 8.82 -0.41
N ILE A 65 0.63 7.58 -0.30
CA ILE A 65 1.49 6.38 -0.39
C ILE A 65 2.15 6.33 -1.77
N MET A 66 1.37 6.47 -2.83
CA MET A 66 1.89 6.36 -4.20
C MET A 66 2.91 7.45 -4.49
N LYS A 67 2.64 8.71 -4.12
CA LYS A 67 3.64 9.77 -4.20
C LYS A 67 4.90 9.45 -3.42
N SER A 68 4.78 8.92 -2.20
CA SER A 68 5.93 8.59 -1.36
C SER A 68 6.80 7.48 -1.95
N ILE A 69 6.19 6.47 -2.57
CA ILE A 69 6.90 5.43 -3.33
C ILE A 69 7.60 6.04 -4.56
N TYR A 70 6.92 6.91 -5.32
CA TYR A 70 7.51 7.58 -6.48
C TYR A 70 8.69 8.48 -6.08
N ASP A 71 8.57 9.18 -4.96
CA ASP A 71 9.58 10.05 -4.37
C ASP A 71 10.78 9.27 -3.82
N MET A 72 10.57 8.02 -3.38
CA MET A 72 11.61 7.09 -2.96
C MET A 72 12.33 6.47 -4.17
N MET A 73 11.58 6.03 -5.19
CA MET A 73 12.12 5.38 -6.38
C MET A 73 12.70 6.36 -7.42
N GLY A 74 12.69 7.67 -7.14
CA GLY A 74 12.95 8.75 -8.10
C GLY A 74 13.99 8.46 -9.18
N LYS A 75 13.67 8.77 -10.45
CA LYS A 75 14.48 8.56 -11.69
C LYS A 75 14.94 7.13 -12.02
N TYR A 76 14.79 6.14 -11.13
CA TYR A 76 15.29 4.78 -11.35
C TYR A 76 14.23 3.77 -11.82
N THR A 77 12.95 4.15 -11.90
CA THR A 77 11.98 3.37 -12.67
C THR A 77 12.28 3.55 -14.15
N TYR A 78 12.68 2.47 -14.85
CA TYR A 78 12.79 2.46 -16.31
C TYR A 78 11.53 1.83 -16.91
N PRO A 79 10.79 2.54 -17.78
CA PRO A 79 11.02 3.92 -18.21
C PRO A 79 10.58 4.94 -17.14
N ALA A 80 11.20 6.14 -17.18
CA ALA A 80 10.82 7.25 -16.30
C ALA A 80 9.33 7.57 -16.48
N MET A 81 8.51 7.16 -15.52
CA MET A 81 7.08 7.46 -15.54
C MET A 81 6.89 8.97 -15.37
N ARG A 82 6.10 9.57 -16.26
CA ARG A 82 5.82 11.02 -16.30
C ARG A 82 5.22 11.48 -14.96
N GLU A 83 5.44 12.73 -14.58
CA GLU A 83 4.89 13.38 -13.36
C GLU A 83 3.36 13.26 -13.20
N GLU A 84 2.62 13.07 -14.29
CA GLU A 84 1.16 12.88 -14.30
C GLU A 84 0.72 11.43 -14.01
N ALA A 85 1.64 10.47 -14.07
CA ALA A 85 1.38 9.04 -13.88
C ALA A 85 0.78 8.66 -12.52
N PRO A 86 1.17 9.23 -11.37
CA PRO A 86 0.65 8.78 -10.07
C PRO A 86 -0.84 9.05 -9.93
N ARG A 87 -1.30 10.25 -10.33
CA ARG A 87 -2.71 10.62 -10.22
C ARG A 87 -3.59 9.79 -11.14
N GLU A 88 -3.18 9.62 -12.40
CA GLU A 88 -3.94 8.83 -13.36
C GLU A 88 -3.94 7.34 -12.97
N HIS A 89 -2.83 6.83 -12.42
CA HIS A 89 -2.76 5.46 -11.93
C HIS A 89 -3.66 5.25 -10.71
N VAL A 90 -3.60 6.15 -9.72
CA VAL A 90 -4.48 6.13 -8.55
C VAL A 90 -5.94 6.22 -8.97
N GLU A 91 -6.31 7.13 -9.89
CA GLU A 91 -7.68 7.23 -10.37
C GLU A 91 -8.18 5.91 -10.98
N ASN A 92 -7.38 5.32 -11.87
CA ASN A 92 -7.73 4.07 -12.53
C ASN A 92 -7.79 2.89 -11.54
N PHE A 93 -6.92 2.86 -10.54
CA PHE A 93 -6.92 1.85 -9.49
C PHE A 93 -8.12 1.99 -8.57
N PHE A 94 -8.32 3.20 -8.08
CA PHE A 94 -9.40 3.54 -7.16
C PHE A 94 -10.74 3.23 -7.80
N GLN A 95 -10.96 3.64 -9.05
CA GLN A 95 -12.22 3.37 -9.75
C GLN A 95 -12.47 1.86 -10.00
N LYS A 96 -11.41 1.04 -10.06
CA LYS A 96 -11.55 -0.41 -10.18
C LYS A 96 -11.80 -1.10 -8.84
N MET A 97 -11.20 -0.59 -7.77
CA MET A 97 -11.32 -1.12 -6.42
C MET A 97 -12.63 -0.70 -5.74
N ASP A 98 -13.00 0.57 -5.87
CA ASP A 98 -14.24 1.16 -5.36
C ASP A 98 -15.43 0.70 -6.23
N ARG A 99 -15.93 -0.50 -5.94
CA ARG A 99 -17.02 -1.12 -6.71
C ARG A 99 -18.35 -0.45 -6.44
N ASN A 100 -18.57 -0.03 -5.19
CA ASN A 100 -19.83 0.57 -4.74
C ASN A 100 -19.90 2.09 -5.05
N LYS A 101 -18.77 2.72 -5.39
CA LYS A 101 -18.60 4.14 -5.69
C LYS A 101 -18.96 5.06 -4.53
N ASP A 102 -18.69 4.63 -3.31
CA ASP A 102 -18.90 5.42 -2.10
C ASP A 102 -17.72 6.36 -1.81
N GLY A 103 -16.63 6.26 -2.57
CA GLY A 103 -15.45 7.12 -2.44
C GLY A 103 -14.43 6.60 -1.43
N VAL A 104 -14.60 5.38 -0.92
CA VAL A 104 -13.62 4.66 -0.08
C VAL A 104 -13.42 3.23 -0.58
N VAL A 105 -12.28 2.63 -0.27
CA VAL A 105 -12.02 1.22 -0.57
C VAL A 105 -11.92 0.45 0.74
N THR A 106 -12.91 -0.41 0.98
CA THR A 106 -12.91 -1.31 2.14
C THR A 106 -11.97 -2.49 1.95
N ILE A 107 -11.60 -3.16 3.04
CA ILE A 107 -10.73 -4.35 2.98
C ILE A 107 -11.34 -5.47 2.12
N GLU A 108 -12.67 -5.63 2.15
CA GLU A 108 -13.39 -6.60 1.34
C GLU A 108 -13.28 -6.27 -0.15
N GLU A 109 -13.46 -5.00 -0.51
CA GLU A 109 -13.30 -4.52 -1.89
C GLU A 109 -11.85 -4.63 -2.37
N PHE A 110 -10.89 -4.34 -1.50
CA PHE A 110 -9.46 -4.47 -1.80
C PHE A 110 -9.07 -5.93 -2.09
N LEU A 111 -9.44 -6.86 -1.20
CA LEU A 111 -9.17 -8.28 -1.37
C LEU A 111 -9.86 -8.83 -2.61
N GLU A 112 -11.14 -8.50 -2.81
CA GLU A 112 -11.89 -8.97 -3.97
C GLU A 112 -11.30 -8.44 -5.29
N SER A 113 -10.87 -7.19 -5.31
CA SER A 113 -10.26 -6.56 -6.49
C SER A 113 -8.89 -7.15 -6.81
N CYS A 114 -8.07 -7.40 -5.79
CA CYS A 114 -6.80 -8.09 -5.95
C CYS A 114 -6.96 -9.54 -6.44
N GLN A 115 -8.01 -10.23 -6.00
CA GLN A 115 -8.29 -11.60 -6.47
C GLN A 115 -8.87 -11.64 -7.90
N LYS A 116 -9.61 -10.60 -8.32
CA LYS A 116 -10.28 -10.56 -9.64
C LYS A 116 -9.45 -9.96 -10.76
N ASP A 117 -8.56 -9.00 -10.49
CA ASP A 117 -7.74 -8.33 -11.51
C ASP A 117 -6.25 -8.61 -11.26
N GLU A 118 -5.65 -9.47 -12.11
CA GLU A 118 -4.23 -9.80 -12.04
C GLU A 118 -3.32 -8.58 -12.21
N ASN A 119 -3.77 -7.53 -12.91
CA ASN A 119 -2.97 -6.31 -13.04
C ASN A 119 -2.93 -5.56 -11.71
N ILE A 120 -4.04 -5.56 -10.98
CA ILE A 120 -4.12 -4.95 -9.65
C ILE A 120 -3.18 -5.66 -8.69
N MET A 121 -3.29 -6.99 -8.65
CA MET A 121 -2.44 -7.85 -7.83
C MET A 121 -0.95 -7.64 -8.15
N ARG A 122 -0.60 -7.59 -9.44
CA ARG A 122 0.81 -7.46 -9.87
C ARG A 122 1.41 -6.10 -9.53
N SER A 123 0.65 -5.01 -9.65
CA SER A 123 1.13 -3.69 -9.22
C SER A 123 1.29 -3.65 -7.70
N MET A 124 0.37 -4.21 -6.92
CA MET A 124 0.50 -4.28 -5.45
C MET A 124 1.73 -5.11 -5.04
N GLN A 125 1.98 -6.25 -5.68
CA GLN A 125 3.17 -7.07 -5.45
C GLN A 125 4.48 -6.38 -5.86
N LEU A 126 4.45 -5.54 -6.90
CA LEU A 126 5.61 -4.74 -7.30
C LEU A 126 6.02 -3.77 -6.19
N PHE A 127 5.05 -3.19 -5.48
CA PHE A 127 5.31 -2.30 -4.36
C PHE A 127 5.74 -3.05 -3.09
N ASP A 128 5.21 -4.25 -2.87
CA ASP A 128 5.68 -5.17 -1.80
C ASP A 128 7.15 -5.59 -2.01
N SER A 129 7.60 -5.70 -3.27
CA SER A 129 8.98 -6.05 -3.61
C SER A 129 10.00 -4.92 -3.38
N VAL A 130 9.53 -3.71 -3.04
CA VAL A 130 10.39 -2.55 -2.71
C VAL A 130 10.79 -2.56 -1.23
N ILE A 131 10.11 -3.37 -0.41
CA ILE A 131 10.36 -3.55 1.03
C ILE A 131 11.51 -4.53 1.28
#